data_AF-A0A1F3VNH3-F1
#
_entry.id   AF-A0A1F3VNH3-F1
#
_cell.length_a   1.000
_cell.length_b   1.000
_cell.length_c   1.000
_cell.angle_alpha   90.00
_cell.angle_beta   90.00
_cell.angle_gamma   90.00
#
_symmetry.space_group_name_H-M   'P 1'
#
loop_
_entity.id
_entity.type
_entity.pdbx_description
1 polymer ?
#
loop_
_entity_poly.entity_id
_entity_poly.type
_entity_poly.pdbx_seq_one_letter_code
_entity_poly.pdbx_strand_id
1 'polypeptide(L)'
;MQIPNDLTSDNEKIFPGDNWFFYWKTSSALWRDKIAGFDSSKIVVPINWAFHTDNGEDFDFHHDKPETDLKRLEEIASEVSKKLVFFVPISPAPFLVGGGLPHILSRIPSISREGIQTVVTQASGRINKIYSFYDQRVFVAYRKFIRALGKFFSQNEMTSNLWAIECGFIQDEQFVSFFEDYSKAQHETFERFLAIKKQAKENNNQQVEMTHLLSSLSDEELLQNEFVTDVKQLYIETIKEFFPINYEGLVKIAFLGTATDDLFFKMMDVERQNKYSKDILFCLTMNIIPSSILLPSNLKKGIIEKQFKDLVSSTYLSFILGDHMYDMSDDTSFQPLTNFYLCHKNLMDYSQRYFWEEIGLYKYLKENFNWAYKINDSYSQAATLDETYLANKIYFYNGVDIYANEYFHILKMFMNGGKIVVENSSLDKNILKRFEGFFIENSITMEMINATTRISVGSLGEGRLVFFDGTLIQSLDEGKKLNFWSEIIATFDLVNVKINSEQGVDYLWKTRTPMKNELKFEEVRRVYFYNPTSYKKRVKLNWAKNFALLKINEEINSKVQHEPNQSVIDFLPMGSVSIDFGVFY
;
A
#
# COMPACT_ATOMS: atom_id res chain seq x y z
N MET A 1 -37.93 -17.17 11.79
CA MET A 1 -37.16 -17.71 10.66
C MET A 1 -35.86 -18.23 11.24
N GLN A 2 -35.68 -19.55 11.28
CA GLN A 2 -34.52 -20.18 11.94
C GLN A 2 -33.23 -19.84 11.19
N ILE A 3 -32.24 -19.32 11.91
CA ILE A 3 -30.87 -19.13 11.43
C ILE A 3 -30.27 -20.53 11.26
N PRO A 4 -29.77 -20.94 10.08
CA PRO A 4 -29.12 -22.24 9.94
C PRO A 4 -27.76 -22.23 10.65
N ASN A 5 -27.57 -23.20 11.53
CA ASN A 5 -26.41 -23.45 12.40
C ASN A 5 -25.15 -24.00 11.69
N ASP A 6 -24.85 -23.58 10.45
CA ASP A 6 -23.66 -24.07 9.71
C ASP A 6 -22.49 -23.05 9.71
N LEU A 7 -22.17 -22.50 10.87
CA LEU A 7 -20.94 -21.72 11.10
C LEU A 7 -20.00 -22.36 12.15
N THR A 8 -20.33 -23.56 12.64
CA THR A 8 -19.50 -24.33 13.56
C THR A 8 -18.55 -25.26 12.81
N SER A 9 -17.54 -24.70 12.13
CA SER A 9 -16.26 -25.40 12.02
C SER A 9 -15.29 -24.75 13.00
N ASP A 10 -15.28 -25.25 14.22
CA ASP A 10 -14.50 -24.86 15.41
C ASP A 10 -12.96 -24.92 15.25
N ASN A 11 -12.42 -24.85 14.04
CA ASN A 11 -10.99 -24.89 13.74
C ASN A 11 -10.60 -23.98 12.56
N GLU A 12 -11.16 -22.77 12.46
CA GLU A 12 -10.44 -21.71 11.75
C GLU A 12 -9.20 -21.37 12.57
N LYS A 13 -8.12 -22.12 12.33
CA LYS A 13 -6.77 -21.73 12.76
C LYS A 13 -6.56 -20.29 12.30
N ILE A 14 -6.15 -19.42 13.22
CA ILE A 14 -5.75 -18.05 12.91
C ILE A 14 -4.69 -18.16 11.82
N PHE A 15 -5.01 -17.66 10.63
CA PHE A 15 -4.09 -17.75 9.50
C PHE A 15 -2.91 -16.80 9.76
N PRO A 16 -1.65 -17.25 9.59
CA PRO A 16 -0.50 -16.37 9.77
C PRO A 16 -0.66 -15.10 8.95
N GLY A 17 -0.33 -13.95 9.54
CA GLY A 17 -0.43 -12.64 8.88
C GLY A 17 -1.80 -11.99 8.90
N ASP A 18 -2.89 -12.77 9.00
CA ASP A 18 -4.23 -12.23 9.26
C ASP A 18 -4.44 -12.12 10.77
N ASN A 19 -3.85 -11.08 11.40
CA ASN A 19 -4.06 -10.75 12.82
C ASN A 19 -5.48 -10.19 13.12
N TRP A 20 -6.50 -10.65 12.40
CA TRP A 20 -7.86 -10.13 12.44
C TRP A 20 -8.71 -10.90 13.44
N PHE A 21 -9.38 -10.17 14.34
CA PHE A 21 -10.34 -10.73 15.28
C PHE A 21 -11.75 -10.18 15.03
N PHE A 22 -12.65 -11.06 14.59
CA PHE A 22 -14.04 -10.73 14.29
C PHE A 22 -14.93 -11.01 15.50
N TYR A 23 -15.09 -10.01 16.38
CA TYR A 23 -15.83 -10.14 17.63
C TYR A 23 -17.28 -10.61 17.44
N TRP A 24 -17.95 -10.24 16.34
CA TRP A 24 -19.33 -10.65 16.04
C TRP A 24 -19.46 -12.07 15.48
N LYS A 25 -18.35 -12.73 15.12
CA LYS A 25 -18.33 -14.13 14.68
C LYS A 25 -17.96 -15.11 15.79
N THR A 26 -17.50 -14.59 16.93
CA THR A 26 -17.03 -15.40 18.06
C THR A 26 -17.87 -15.05 19.28
N SER A 27 -18.45 -16.05 19.94
CA SER A 27 -19.19 -15.81 21.18
C SER A 27 -18.30 -15.09 22.21
N SER A 28 -18.86 -14.10 22.91
CA SER A 28 -18.15 -13.31 23.92
C SER A 28 -17.47 -14.13 25.02
N ALA A 29 -17.98 -15.34 25.30
CA ALA A 29 -17.37 -16.27 26.26
C ALA A 29 -16.03 -16.85 25.79
N LEU A 30 -15.77 -16.88 24.48
CA LEU A 30 -14.58 -17.50 23.87
C LEU A 30 -13.50 -16.47 23.49
N TRP A 31 -13.76 -15.17 23.68
CA TRP A 31 -12.84 -14.10 23.27
C TRP A 31 -11.46 -14.26 23.91
N ARG A 32 -11.40 -14.54 25.21
CA ARG A 32 -10.12 -14.67 25.95
C ARG A 32 -9.22 -15.75 25.36
N ASP A 33 -9.76 -16.95 25.13
CA ASP A 33 -9.00 -18.08 24.62
C ASP A 33 -8.56 -17.86 23.17
N LYS A 34 -9.43 -17.25 22.35
CA LYS A 34 -9.11 -16.93 20.94
C LYS A 34 -8.06 -15.84 20.83
N ILE A 35 -8.18 -14.77 21.60
CA ILE A 35 -7.22 -13.64 21.62
C ILE A 35 -5.86 -14.11 22.14
N ALA A 36 -5.84 -14.95 23.18
CA ALA A 36 -4.61 -15.57 23.68
C ALA A 36 -3.90 -16.44 22.62
N GLY A 37 -4.65 -17.02 21.68
CA GLY A 37 -4.13 -17.85 20.60
C GLY A 37 -3.43 -17.11 19.45
N PHE A 38 -3.46 -15.77 19.41
CA PHE A 38 -2.72 -15.01 18.39
C PHE A 38 -1.23 -14.96 18.72
N ASP A 39 -0.38 -15.19 17.73
CA ASP A 39 1.09 -15.06 17.89
C ASP A 39 1.51 -13.59 18.04
N SER A 40 0.83 -12.67 17.35
CA SER A 40 1.13 -11.23 17.38
C SER A 40 0.72 -10.57 18.70
N SER A 41 1.47 -9.57 19.16
CA SER A 41 1.09 -8.72 20.30
C SER A 41 0.01 -7.70 19.95
N LYS A 42 -0.08 -7.31 18.67
CA LYS A 42 -1.13 -6.41 18.13
C LYS A 42 -2.19 -7.22 17.38
N ILE A 43 -3.45 -7.00 17.71
CA ILE A 43 -4.60 -7.68 17.11
C ILE A 43 -5.50 -6.62 16.47
N VAL A 44 -5.83 -6.84 15.20
CA VAL A 44 -6.69 -5.97 14.40
C VAL A 44 -8.14 -6.35 14.64
N VAL A 45 -8.96 -5.37 15.04
CA VAL A 45 -10.40 -5.55 15.29
C VAL A 45 -11.18 -4.60 14.39
N PRO A 46 -11.73 -5.07 13.25
CA PRO A 46 -12.58 -4.22 12.42
C PRO A 46 -13.89 -3.90 13.12
N ILE A 47 -14.41 -2.68 12.95
CA ILE A 47 -15.71 -2.26 13.44
C ILE A 47 -16.80 -2.64 12.41
N ASN A 48 -17.79 -3.42 12.85
CA ASN A 48 -18.91 -3.81 12.00
C ASN A 48 -20.14 -2.92 12.26
N TRP A 49 -20.24 -1.80 11.54
CA TRP A 49 -21.35 -0.86 11.69
C TRP A 49 -22.73 -1.53 11.63
N ALA A 50 -22.97 -2.38 10.62
CA ALA A 50 -24.23 -3.09 10.45
C ALA A 50 -24.59 -4.04 11.62
N PHE A 51 -23.62 -4.46 12.44
CA PHE A 51 -23.88 -5.32 13.59
C PHE A 51 -24.34 -4.54 14.83
N HIS A 52 -23.91 -3.28 14.94
CA HIS A 52 -24.26 -2.40 16.05
C HIS A 52 -25.61 -1.72 15.90
N THR A 53 -26.34 -1.94 14.80
CA THR A 53 -27.66 -1.32 14.60
C THR A 53 -28.57 -2.19 13.76
N ASP A 54 -29.82 -2.36 14.22
CA ASP A 54 -30.84 -3.07 13.46
C ASP A 54 -31.72 -2.09 12.65
N ASN A 55 -31.81 -0.81 13.06
CA ASN A 55 -32.67 0.22 12.47
C ASN A 55 -31.92 1.40 11.82
N GLY A 56 -30.59 1.48 11.98
CA GLY A 56 -29.74 2.55 11.46
C GLY A 56 -29.71 3.84 12.30
N GLU A 57 -30.43 3.89 13.43
CA GLU A 57 -30.59 5.08 14.27
C GLU A 57 -30.16 4.84 15.73
N ASP A 58 -30.52 3.68 16.28
CA ASP A 58 -30.11 3.23 17.61
C ASP A 58 -28.89 2.32 17.50
N PHE A 59 -27.94 2.48 18.43
CA PHE A 59 -26.67 1.76 18.42
C PHE A 59 -26.48 0.97 19.72
N ASP A 60 -26.23 -0.32 19.60
CA ASP A 60 -25.95 -1.22 20.71
C ASP A 60 -24.45 -1.37 20.93
N PHE A 61 -23.98 -1.11 22.15
CA PHE A 61 -22.58 -1.26 22.57
C PHE A 61 -22.43 -2.06 23.88
N HIS A 62 -23.39 -2.95 24.19
CA HIS A 62 -23.40 -3.95 25.28
C HIS A 62 -24.86 -4.24 25.75
N HIS A 63 -25.81 -3.36 25.43
CA HIS A 63 -27.16 -3.37 25.99
C HIS A 63 -27.97 -4.60 25.57
N ASP A 64 -27.92 -4.96 24.28
CA ASP A 64 -28.75 -6.03 23.73
C ASP A 64 -27.93 -7.30 23.44
N LYS A 65 -26.74 -7.15 22.86
CA LYS A 65 -25.87 -8.25 22.43
C LYS A 65 -24.55 -8.19 23.20
N PRO A 66 -24.12 -9.25 23.91
CA PRO A 66 -22.84 -9.22 24.63
C PRO A 66 -21.64 -9.12 23.68
N GLU A 67 -21.80 -9.51 22.41
CA GLU A 67 -20.77 -9.35 21.39
C GLU A 67 -20.55 -7.88 20.98
N THR A 68 -21.47 -6.94 21.27
CA THR A 68 -21.26 -5.51 20.93
C THR A 68 -20.43 -4.76 21.98
N ASP A 69 -20.05 -5.41 23.07
CA ASP A 69 -19.26 -4.84 24.15
C ASP A 69 -17.77 -4.75 23.78
N LEU A 70 -17.41 -3.62 23.16
CA LEU A 70 -16.04 -3.35 22.73
C LEU A 70 -15.10 -3.02 23.92
N LYS A 71 -15.64 -2.57 25.06
CA LYS A 71 -14.82 -2.26 26.24
C LYS A 71 -14.32 -3.54 26.89
N ARG A 72 -15.22 -4.49 27.12
CA ARG A 72 -14.86 -5.82 27.62
C ARG A 72 -13.86 -6.52 26.72
N LEU A 73 -13.96 -6.33 25.40
CA LEU A 73 -13.00 -6.87 24.45
C LEU A 73 -11.58 -6.30 24.66
N GLU A 74 -11.45 -4.98 24.87
CA GLU A 74 -10.18 -4.31 25.19
C GLU A 74 -9.59 -4.79 26.54
N GLU A 75 -10.43 -4.96 27.55
CA GLU A 75 -10.02 -5.46 28.87
C GLU A 75 -9.48 -6.89 28.77
N ILE A 76 -10.20 -7.79 28.09
CA ILE A 76 -9.77 -9.17 27.86
C ILE A 76 -8.43 -9.20 27.12
N ALA A 77 -8.26 -8.37 26.09
CA ALA A 77 -7.00 -8.30 25.36
C ALA A 77 -5.84 -7.84 26.26
N SER A 78 -6.08 -6.85 27.10
CA SER A 78 -5.11 -6.34 28.07
C SER A 78 -4.72 -7.41 29.10
N GLU A 79 -5.67 -8.20 29.59
CA GLU A 79 -5.40 -9.32 30.51
C GLU A 79 -4.46 -10.38 29.91
N VAL A 80 -4.56 -10.64 28.61
CA VAL A 80 -3.68 -11.58 27.90
C VAL A 80 -2.45 -10.92 27.27
N SER A 81 -2.13 -9.68 27.69
CA SER A 81 -0.97 -8.90 27.22
C SER A 81 -0.96 -8.66 25.71
N LYS A 82 -2.15 -8.44 25.13
CA LYS A 82 -2.35 -8.08 23.72
C LYS A 82 -2.90 -6.65 23.62
N LYS A 83 -2.51 -5.94 22.57
CA LYS A 83 -3.02 -4.61 22.24
C LYS A 83 -4.00 -4.71 21.07
N LEU A 84 -5.17 -4.09 21.22
CA LEU A 84 -6.13 -4.00 20.12
C LEU A 84 -5.87 -2.77 19.27
N VAL A 85 -6.09 -2.92 17.96
CA VAL A 85 -6.12 -1.83 17.00
C VAL A 85 -7.46 -1.91 16.28
N PHE A 86 -8.30 -0.89 16.46
CA PHE A 86 -9.62 -0.84 15.85
C PHE A 86 -9.54 -0.28 14.42
N PHE A 87 -10.17 -0.98 13.48
CA PHE A 87 -10.26 -0.56 12.08
C PHE A 87 -11.67 -0.09 11.74
N VAL A 88 -11.82 1.17 11.34
CA VAL A 88 -13.10 1.76 10.95
C VAL A 88 -13.13 1.94 9.43
N PRO A 89 -14.01 1.23 8.70
CA PRO A 89 -14.09 1.36 7.25
C PRO A 89 -14.61 2.72 6.80
N ILE A 90 -13.88 3.37 5.88
CA ILE A 90 -14.35 4.55 5.13
C ILE A 90 -14.81 4.20 3.71
N SER A 91 -14.62 2.95 3.30
CA SER A 91 -15.11 2.37 2.04
C SER A 91 -15.81 1.04 2.30
N PRO A 92 -16.54 0.48 1.31
CA PRO A 92 -17.18 -0.81 1.48
C PRO A 92 -16.18 -1.89 1.90
N ALA A 93 -16.46 -2.55 3.02
CA ALA A 93 -15.63 -3.62 3.56
C ALA A 93 -16.12 -4.99 3.02
N PRO A 94 -15.37 -5.64 2.12
CA PRO A 94 -15.89 -6.80 1.36
C PRO A 94 -16.13 -8.06 2.21
N PHE A 95 -15.48 -8.14 3.38
CA PHE A 95 -15.68 -9.22 4.35
C PHE A 95 -16.96 -9.08 5.18
N LEU A 96 -17.63 -7.92 5.10
CA LEU A 96 -18.93 -7.65 5.70
C LEU A 96 -20.04 -7.82 4.67
N VAL A 97 -21.20 -8.30 5.12
CA VAL A 97 -22.41 -8.35 4.27
C VAL A 97 -22.79 -6.92 3.88
N GLY A 98 -23.13 -6.71 2.61
CA GLY A 98 -23.49 -5.38 2.09
C GLY A 98 -22.36 -4.35 2.13
N GLY A 99 -21.09 -4.79 2.26
CA GLY A 99 -19.95 -3.88 2.42
C GLY A 99 -19.89 -3.22 3.80
N GLY A 100 -20.63 -3.72 4.79
CA GLY A 100 -20.69 -3.15 6.14
C GLY A 100 -21.82 -2.15 6.37
N LEU A 101 -22.60 -1.86 5.33
CA LEU A 101 -23.79 -1.01 5.46
C LEU A 101 -24.93 -1.77 6.16
N PRO A 102 -25.64 -1.13 7.09
CA PRO A 102 -26.93 -1.64 7.57
C PRO A 102 -27.88 -1.95 6.41
N HIS A 103 -28.67 -3.02 6.53
CA HIS A 103 -29.57 -3.48 5.46
C HIS A 103 -30.52 -2.38 4.98
N ILE A 104 -30.97 -1.49 5.86
CA ILE A 104 -31.90 -0.39 5.52
C ILE A 104 -31.29 0.66 4.57
N LEU A 105 -29.95 0.77 4.56
CA LEU A 105 -29.16 1.69 3.75
C LEU A 105 -28.60 1.03 2.47
N SER A 106 -28.58 -0.31 2.42
CA SER A 106 -28.06 -1.11 1.31
C SER A 106 -29.02 -1.13 0.11
N ARG A 107 -29.25 0.03 -0.52
CA ARG A 107 -30.28 0.21 -1.58
C ARG A 107 -29.71 0.35 -2.98
N ILE A 108 -28.65 1.15 -3.14
CA ILE A 108 -28.08 1.47 -4.45
C ILE A 108 -26.82 0.62 -4.63
N PRO A 109 -26.80 -0.34 -5.56
CA PRO A 109 -25.61 -1.16 -5.80
C PRO A 109 -24.47 -0.30 -6.34
N SER A 110 -23.25 -0.61 -5.93
CA SER A 110 -22.05 -0.05 -6.56
C SER A 110 -21.85 -0.69 -7.93
N ILE A 111 -21.39 0.11 -8.89
CA ILE A 111 -21.13 -0.32 -10.27
C ILE A 111 -19.64 -0.11 -10.59
N SER A 112 -19.00 -1.11 -11.19
CA SER A 112 -17.62 -1.03 -11.66
C SER A 112 -17.47 -0.17 -12.91
N ARG A 113 -16.23 0.11 -13.33
CA ARG A 113 -15.93 0.87 -14.54
C ARG A 113 -16.50 0.22 -15.81
N GLU A 114 -16.64 -1.10 -15.81
CA GLU A 114 -17.22 -1.89 -16.90
C GLU A 114 -18.76 -1.88 -16.91
N GLY A 115 -19.40 -1.18 -15.97
CA GLY A 115 -20.86 -1.11 -15.87
C GLY A 115 -21.50 -2.33 -15.21
N ILE A 116 -20.70 -3.16 -14.51
CA ILE A 116 -21.16 -4.38 -13.84
C ILE A 116 -21.35 -4.09 -12.35
N GLN A 117 -22.36 -4.71 -11.73
CA GLN A 117 -22.52 -4.62 -10.28
C GLN A 117 -21.29 -5.19 -9.57
N THR A 118 -20.71 -4.40 -8.66
CA THR A 118 -19.56 -4.82 -7.85
C THR A 118 -19.98 -5.92 -6.88
N VAL A 119 -19.38 -7.10 -7.03
CA VAL A 119 -19.63 -8.27 -6.18
C VAL A 119 -18.32 -8.92 -5.76
N VAL A 120 -18.31 -9.50 -4.57
CA VAL A 120 -17.11 -10.15 -4.00
C VAL A 120 -17.46 -11.55 -3.50
N THR A 121 -16.57 -12.51 -3.75
CA THR A 121 -16.72 -13.88 -3.24
C THR A 121 -16.03 -14.03 -1.89
N GLN A 122 -16.77 -14.46 -0.88
CA GLN A 122 -16.24 -14.80 0.44
C GLN A 122 -15.42 -16.10 0.40
N ALA A 123 -14.63 -16.36 1.45
CA ALA A 123 -13.90 -17.62 1.59
C ALA A 123 -14.80 -18.87 1.57
N SER A 124 -16.07 -18.73 1.95
CA SER A 124 -17.10 -19.78 1.89
C SER A 124 -17.70 -20.01 0.50
N GLY A 125 -17.30 -19.23 -0.52
CA GLY A 125 -17.88 -19.25 -1.86
C GLY A 125 -19.17 -18.44 -2.00
N ARG A 126 -19.67 -17.80 -0.93
CA ARG A 126 -20.85 -16.93 -1.01
C ARG A 126 -20.52 -15.61 -1.70
N ILE A 127 -21.45 -15.12 -2.51
CA ILE A 127 -21.32 -13.83 -3.21
C ILE A 127 -21.93 -12.73 -2.34
N ASN A 128 -21.12 -11.72 -2.04
CA ASN A 128 -21.53 -10.48 -1.39
C ASN A 128 -21.70 -9.37 -2.41
N LYS A 129 -22.82 -8.65 -2.33
CA LYS A 129 -23.07 -7.45 -3.13
C LYS A 129 -22.51 -6.23 -2.41
N ILE A 130 -21.84 -5.36 -3.16
CA ILE A 130 -21.34 -4.07 -2.68
C ILE A 130 -22.33 -2.97 -3.07
N TYR A 131 -22.48 -1.99 -2.19
CA TYR A 131 -23.43 -0.88 -2.32
C TYR A 131 -22.69 0.46 -2.29
N SER A 132 -23.30 1.48 -2.89
CA SER A 132 -22.72 2.81 -3.05
C SER A 132 -22.60 3.55 -1.73
N PHE A 133 -21.41 4.12 -1.46
CA PHE A 133 -21.16 5.05 -0.35
C PHE A 133 -21.45 6.51 -0.72
N TYR A 134 -21.83 6.79 -1.97
CA TYR A 134 -22.21 8.12 -2.46
C TYR A 134 -23.66 8.48 -2.12
N ASP A 135 -24.47 7.53 -1.67
CA ASP A 135 -25.82 7.82 -1.19
C ASP A 135 -25.77 8.73 0.05
N GLN A 136 -26.38 9.91 -0.02
CA GLN A 136 -26.36 10.90 1.06
C GLN A 136 -26.89 10.35 2.39
N ARG A 137 -27.81 9.39 2.35
CA ARG A 137 -28.36 8.74 3.55
C ARG A 137 -27.30 7.90 4.26
N VAL A 138 -26.41 7.28 3.49
CA VAL A 138 -25.30 6.50 4.02
C VAL A 138 -24.36 7.40 4.81
N PHE A 139 -23.92 8.52 4.24
CA PHE A 139 -23.01 9.44 4.94
C PHE A 139 -23.65 10.04 6.20
N VAL A 140 -24.92 10.46 6.15
CA VAL A 140 -25.64 11.01 7.32
C VAL A 140 -25.73 9.97 8.44
N ALA A 141 -26.09 8.73 8.12
CA ALA A 141 -26.17 7.66 9.11
C ALA A 141 -24.80 7.23 9.63
N TYR A 142 -23.78 7.22 8.77
CA TYR A 142 -22.39 6.96 9.15
C TYR A 142 -21.90 7.98 10.18
N ARG A 143 -22.13 9.28 9.95
CA ARG A 143 -21.78 10.33 10.91
C ARG A 143 -22.47 10.15 12.26
N LYS A 144 -23.75 9.73 12.28
CA LYS A 144 -24.46 9.40 13.53
C LYS A 144 -23.80 8.23 14.26
N PHE A 145 -23.45 7.17 13.54
CA PHE A 145 -22.78 5.99 14.09
C PHE A 145 -21.42 6.32 14.68
N ILE A 146 -20.54 6.98 13.92
CA ILE A 146 -19.20 7.37 14.39
C ILE A 146 -19.27 8.28 15.61
N ARG A 147 -20.25 9.19 15.67
CA ARG A 147 -20.50 10.01 16.87
C ARG A 147 -20.90 9.16 18.08
N ALA A 148 -21.79 8.18 17.90
CA ALA A 148 -22.21 7.30 18.99
C ALA A 148 -21.05 6.42 19.48
N LEU A 149 -20.26 5.87 18.55
CA LEU A 149 -19.07 5.08 18.85
C LEU A 149 -18.01 5.93 19.58
N GLY A 150 -17.76 7.18 19.16
CA GLY A 150 -16.81 8.08 19.82
C GLY A 150 -17.24 8.46 21.24
N LYS A 151 -18.54 8.68 21.45
CA LYS A 151 -19.10 8.84 22.81
C LYS A 151 -18.89 7.60 23.67
N PHE A 152 -19.10 6.41 23.12
CA PHE A 152 -18.84 5.16 23.84
C PHE A 152 -17.36 5.02 24.24
N PHE A 153 -16.42 5.27 23.31
CA PHE A 153 -14.98 5.20 23.58
C PHE A 153 -14.55 6.16 24.68
N SER A 154 -15.01 7.42 24.61
CA SER A 154 -14.69 8.45 25.60
C SER A 154 -15.30 8.16 26.97
N GLN A 155 -16.54 7.68 27.04
CA GLN A 155 -17.21 7.36 28.31
C GLN A 155 -16.59 6.16 29.03
N ASN A 156 -16.05 5.20 28.28
CA ASN A 156 -15.42 4.00 28.82
C ASN A 156 -13.88 4.09 28.87
N GLU A 157 -13.33 5.28 28.66
CA GLU A 157 -11.87 5.55 28.71
C GLU A 157 -11.07 4.52 27.89
N MET A 158 -11.53 4.24 26.67
CA MET A 158 -10.85 3.29 25.79
C MET A 158 -9.53 3.89 25.28
N THR A 159 -8.46 3.12 25.41
CA THR A 159 -7.09 3.56 25.05
C THR A 159 -6.61 2.99 23.73
N SER A 160 -7.33 2.03 23.16
CA SER A 160 -6.94 1.37 21.91
C SER A 160 -6.88 2.35 20.74
N ASN A 161 -5.89 2.16 19.87
CA ASN A 161 -5.68 2.96 18.67
C ASN A 161 -6.77 2.66 17.63
N LEU A 162 -7.14 3.67 16.86
CA LEU A 162 -8.15 3.60 15.82
C LEU A 162 -7.58 4.09 14.49
N TRP A 163 -7.72 3.26 13.46
CA TRP A 163 -7.33 3.58 12.10
C TRP A 163 -8.55 3.59 11.19
N ALA A 164 -8.64 4.61 10.34
CA ALA A 164 -9.51 4.55 9.18
C ALA A 164 -8.94 3.53 8.18
N ILE A 165 -9.81 2.74 7.55
CA ILE A 165 -9.36 1.79 6.53
C ILE A 165 -10.07 2.02 5.19
N GLU A 166 -9.27 2.05 4.13
CA GLU A 166 -9.74 1.99 2.76
C GLU A 166 -9.56 0.56 2.24
N CYS A 167 -10.67 -0.13 2.02
CA CYS A 167 -10.71 -1.46 1.45
C CYS A 167 -10.68 -1.39 -0.08
N GLY A 168 -9.87 -2.25 -0.70
CA GLY A 168 -9.75 -2.40 -2.14
C GLY A 168 -9.13 -3.73 -2.53
N PHE A 169 -8.61 -3.80 -3.75
CA PHE A 169 -7.95 -4.98 -4.30
C PHE A 169 -6.85 -4.58 -5.29
N ILE A 170 -5.99 -5.53 -5.65
CA ILE A 170 -4.98 -5.30 -6.68
C ILE A 170 -5.52 -5.76 -8.03
N GLN A 171 -5.52 -4.85 -9.00
CA GLN A 171 -5.83 -5.12 -10.41
C GLN A 171 -4.83 -4.37 -11.28
N ASP A 172 -4.28 -5.04 -12.30
CA ASP A 172 -3.30 -4.48 -13.22
C ASP A 172 -2.12 -3.79 -12.51
N GLU A 173 -1.66 -4.42 -11.42
CA GLU A 173 -0.59 -3.93 -10.56
C GLU A 173 -0.89 -2.56 -9.91
N GLN A 174 -2.16 -2.24 -9.67
CA GLN A 174 -2.63 -1.04 -8.96
C GLN A 174 -3.63 -1.40 -7.88
N PHE A 175 -3.71 -0.53 -6.88
CA PHE A 175 -4.78 -0.61 -5.91
C PHE A 175 -6.05 0.05 -6.46
N VAL A 176 -7.11 -0.74 -6.59
CA VAL A 176 -8.45 -0.28 -6.94
C VAL A 176 -9.30 -0.28 -5.68
N SER A 177 -9.88 0.87 -5.35
CA SER A 177 -10.67 1.03 -4.13
C SER A 177 -12.09 0.51 -4.33
N PHE A 178 -12.67 -0.18 -3.34
CA PHE A 178 -14.11 -0.48 -3.37
C PHE A 178 -14.98 0.78 -3.23
N PHE A 179 -14.37 1.93 -2.93
CA PHE A 179 -15.05 3.22 -2.98
C PHE A 179 -15.31 3.70 -4.41
N GLU A 180 -14.55 3.21 -5.40
CA GLU A 180 -14.79 3.54 -6.81
C GLU A 180 -16.16 3.02 -7.23
N ASP A 181 -16.99 3.91 -7.74
CA ASP A 181 -18.37 3.64 -8.05
C ASP A 181 -18.83 4.48 -9.24
N TYR A 182 -19.44 3.81 -10.21
CA TYR A 182 -20.05 4.42 -11.39
C TYR A 182 -21.58 4.30 -11.34
N SER A 183 -22.15 4.06 -10.16
CA SER A 183 -23.59 4.00 -9.96
C SER A 183 -24.28 5.35 -10.17
N LYS A 184 -25.61 5.30 -10.27
CA LYS A 184 -26.45 6.50 -10.35
C LYS A 184 -26.24 7.44 -9.15
N ALA A 185 -25.99 6.90 -7.95
CA ALA A 185 -25.76 7.72 -6.75
C ALA A 185 -24.49 8.56 -6.86
N GLN A 186 -23.43 7.98 -7.45
CA GLN A 186 -22.19 8.72 -7.70
C GLN A 186 -22.43 9.84 -8.72
N HIS A 187 -23.10 9.54 -9.84
CA HIS A 187 -23.36 10.52 -10.90
C HIS A 187 -24.21 11.70 -10.38
N GLU A 188 -25.31 11.42 -9.67
CA GLU A 188 -26.18 12.46 -9.09
C GLU A 188 -25.43 13.34 -8.07
N THR A 189 -24.47 12.78 -7.34
CA THR A 189 -23.68 13.52 -6.35
C THR A 189 -22.57 14.34 -7.03
N PHE A 190 -21.97 13.80 -8.09
CA PHE A 190 -20.98 14.50 -8.89
C PHE A 190 -21.59 15.72 -9.61
N GLU A 191 -22.80 15.58 -10.18
CA GLU A 191 -23.52 16.72 -10.79
C GLU A 191 -23.75 17.86 -9.78
N ARG A 192 -24.08 17.52 -8.52
CA ARG A 192 -24.22 18.53 -7.45
C ARG A 192 -22.90 19.18 -7.10
N PHE A 193 -21.81 18.41 -7.06
CA PHE A 193 -20.46 18.94 -6.84
C PHE A 193 -20.07 19.95 -7.92
N LEU A 194 -20.31 19.62 -9.20
CA LEU A 194 -20.08 20.53 -10.31
C LEU A 194 -20.91 21.82 -10.19
N ALA A 195 -22.18 21.70 -9.79
CA ALA A 195 -23.04 22.87 -9.57
C ALA A 195 -22.52 23.79 -8.44
N ILE A 196 -22.01 23.23 -7.34
CA ILE A 196 -21.43 23.98 -6.22
C ILE A 196 -20.14 24.68 -6.66
N LYS A 197 -19.25 23.98 -7.35
CA LYS A 197 -18.00 24.57 -7.88
C LYS A 197 -18.28 25.71 -8.85
N LYS A 198 -19.34 25.58 -9.66
CA LYS A 198 -19.80 26.64 -10.57
C LYS A 198 -20.24 27.89 -9.80
N GLN A 199 -21.10 27.74 -8.80
CA GLN A 199 -21.56 28.85 -7.95
C GLN A 199 -20.39 29.53 -7.22
N ALA A 200 -19.40 28.77 -6.75
CA ALA A 200 -18.22 29.31 -6.09
C ALA A 200 -17.34 30.15 -7.04
N LYS A 201 -17.23 29.77 -8.32
CA LYS A 201 -16.50 30.56 -9.34
C LYS A 201 -17.26 31.80 -9.79
N GLU A 202 -18.59 31.71 -9.91
CA GLU A 202 -19.46 32.86 -10.23
C GLU A 202 -19.39 33.95 -9.14
N ASN A 203 -19.33 33.56 -7.87
CA ASN A 203 -19.17 34.50 -6.75
C ASN A 203 -17.77 35.17 -6.68
N ASN A 204 -16.76 34.61 -7.36
CA ASN A 204 -15.39 35.14 -7.42
C ASN A 204 -15.14 36.04 -8.66
N ASN A 205 -16.18 36.55 -9.33
CA ASN A 205 -16.09 37.43 -10.50
C ASN A 205 -15.28 36.85 -11.69
N GLN A 206 -15.23 35.53 -11.84
CA GLN A 206 -14.77 34.90 -13.08
C GLN A 206 -16.01 34.46 -13.88
N GLN A 207 -16.53 35.36 -14.73
CA GLN A 207 -17.52 34.99 -15.75
C GLN A 207 -16.85 34.06 -16.76
N VAL A 208 -17.15 32.78 -16.69
CA VAL A 208 -16.77 31.83 -17.73
C VAL A 208 -17.99 31.00 -18.10
N GLU A 209 -18.34 31.03 -19.39
CA GLU A 209 -19.37 30.19 -19.99
C GLU A 209 -19.05 28.70 -19.77
N MET A 210 -20.11 27.91 -19.64
CA MET A 210 -20.13 26.48 -19.32
C MET A 210 -19.19 25.61 -20.18
N THR A 211 -18.73 26.12 -21.32
CA THR A 211 -17.85 25.52 -22.32
C THR A 211 -16.38 25.38 -21.92
N HIS A 212 -15.89 26.06 -20.87
CA HIS A 212 -14.46 26.04 -20.49
C HIS A 212 -14.13 25.28 -19.19
N LEU A 213 -15.11 24.76 -18.44
CA LEU A 213 -14.84 23.87 -17.30
C LEU A 213 -14.59 22.41 -17.73
N LEU A 214 -15.08 22.04 -18.92
CA LEU A 214 -14.96 20.74 -19.55
C LEU A 214 -14.42 20.93 -20.98
N SER A 215 -13.34 21.70 -21.13
CA SER A 215 -12.73 21.96 -22.44
C SER A 215 -12.09 20.71 -23.05
N SER A 216 -11.77 19.73 -22.21
CA SER A 216 -11.11 18.48 -22.61
C SER A 216 -11.58 17.30 -21.75
N LEU A 217 -11.49 16.08 -22.28
CA LEU A 217 -11.76 14.84 -21.53
C LEU A 217 -10.85 14.71 -20.28
N SER A 218 -9.64 15.26 -20.34
CA SER A 218 -8.71 15.29 -19.21
C SER A 218 -9.17 16.19 -18.06
N ASP A 219 -9.90 17.28 -18.35
CA ASP A 219 -10.42 18.17 -17.30
C ASP A 219 -11.53 17.48 -16.49
N GLU A 220 -12.34 16.64 -17.14
CA GLU A 220 -13.38 15.87 -16.49
C GLU A 220 -12.81 14.82 -15.54
N GLU A 221 -11.80 14.07 -15.98
CA GLU A 221 -11.12 13.07 -15.16
C GLU A 221 -10.46 13.69 -13.92
N LEU A 222 -9.83 14.86 -14.07
CA LEU A 222 -9.26 15.61 -12.93
C LEU A 222 -10.34 16.02 -11.92
N LEU A 223 -11.48 16.53 -12.38
CA LEU A 223 -12.60 16.93 -11.51
C LEU A 223 -13.27 15.71 -10.84
N GLN A 224 -13.37 14.58 -11.53
CA GLN A 224 -13.87 13.33 -10.95
C GLN A 224 -12.93 12.84 -9.84
N ASN A 225 -11.61 12.88 -10.07
CA ASN A 225 -10.62 12.50 -9.06
C ASN A 225 -10.64 13.43 -7.84
N GLU A 226 -10.77 14.75 -8.06
CA GLU A 226 -10.96 15.73 -6.97
C GLU A 226 -12.23 15.39 -6.17
N PHE A 227 -13.35 15.17 -6.85
CA PHE A 227 -14.62 14.81 -6.21
C PHE A 227 -14.53 13.54 -5.38
N VAL A 228 -13.95 12.46 -5.91
CA VAL A 228 -13.77 11.20 -5.17
C VAL A 228 -12.94 11.43 -3.91
N THR A 229 -11.87 12.23 -4.03
CA THR A 229 -10.99 12.56 -2.91
C THR A 229 -11.72 13.37 -1.84
N ASP A 230 -12.50 14.39 -2.23
CA ASP A 230 -13.28 15.23 -1.32
C ASP A 230 -14.31 14.41 -0.53
N VAL A 231 -15.03 13.50 -1.20
CA VAL A 231 -16.02 12.65 -0.51
C VAL A 231 -15.32 11.70 0.46
N LYS A 232 -14.21 11.05 0.09
CA LYS A 232 -13.44 10.19 1.01
C LYS A 232 -12.95 10.99 2.23
N GLN A 233 -12.44 12.18 1.99
CA GLN A 233 -11.94 13.07 3.03
C GLN A 233 -13.05 13.42 4.05
N LEU A 234 -14.29 13.59 3.60
CA LEU A 234 -15.43 13.84 4.47
C LEU A 234 -15.68 12.69 5.48
N TYR A 235 -15.52 11.42 5.05
CA TYR A 235 -15.61 10.26 5.94
C TYR A 235 -14.45 10.24 6.96
N ILE A 236 -13.23 10.58 6.52
CA ILE A 236 -12.04 10.65 7.38
C ILE A 236 -12.19 11.76 8.42
N GLU A 237 -12.62 12.94 8.02
CA GLU A 237 -12.84 14.10 8.91
C GLU A 237 -13.90 13.80 9.96
N THR A 238 -14.95 13.06 9.59
CA THR A 238 -15.95 12.59 10.55
C THR A 238 -15.32 11.72 11.64
N ILE A 239 -14.41 10.80 11.30
CA ILE A 239 -13.70 9.99 12.31
C ILE A 239 -12.82 10.89 13.18
N LYS A 240 -12.03 11.77 12.57
CA LYS A 240 -11.15 12.71 13.30
C LYS A 240 -11.92 13.61 14.27
N GLU A 241 -13.11 14.08 13.87
CA GLU A 241 -14.00 14.90 14.70
C GLU A 241 -14.39 14.19 16.01
N PHE A 242 -14.70 12.89 15.95
CA PHE A 242 -15.23 12.14 17.09
C PHE A 242 -14.21 11.24 17.81
N PHE A 243 -13.00 11.07 17.25
CA PHE A 243 -11.89 10.30 17.84
C PHE A 243 -10.56 11.07 17.86
N PRO A 244 -10.50 12.30 18.39
CA PRO A 244 -9.29 13.12 18.30
C PRO A 244 -8.07 12.53 19.06
N ILE A 245 -8.30 11.69 20.06
CA ILE A 245 -7.24 11.09 20.90
C ILE A 245 -6.81 9.73 20.33
N ASN A 246 -7.75 8.90 19.89
CA ASN A 246 -7.48 7.53 19.46
C ASN A 246 -7.15 7.40 17.97
N TYR A 247 -7.44 8.42 17.15
CA TYR A 247 -7.24 8.35 15.70
C TYR A 247 -5.76 8.47 15.33
N GLU A 248 -5.22 7.44 14.67
CA GLU A 248 -3.82 7.38 14.26
C GLU A 248 -3.61 7.72 12.78
N GLY A 249 -4.54 7.34 11.90
CA GLY A 249 -4.36 7.56 10.47
C GLY A 249 -5.27 6.76 9.57
N LEU A 250 -4.92 6.74 8.28
CA LEU A 250 -5.58 5.99 7.22
C LEU A 250 -4.65 4.88 6.72
N VAL A 251 -5.16 3.66 6.58
CA VAL A 251 -4.45 2.55 5.96
C VAL A 251 -5.25 1.96 4.80
N LYS A 252 -4.56 1.62 3.71
CA LYS A 252 -5.15 0.87 2.59
C LYS A 252 -5.02 -0.63 2.83
N ILE A 253 -6.08 -1.39 2.56
CA ILE A 253 -6.13 -2.84 2.70
C ILE A 253 -6.58 -3.46 1.39
N ALA A 254 -5.72 -4.31 0.82
CA ALA A 254 -6.03 -5.06 -0.40
C ALA A 254 -6.47 -6.49 -0.05
N PHE A 255 -7.69 -6.84 -0.46
CA PHE A 255 -8.22 -8.19 -0.27
C PHE A 255 -7.85 -9.07 -1.47
N LEU A 256 -7.16 -10.17 -1.20
CA LEU A 256 -6.72 -11.07 -2.26
C LEU A 256 -7.91 -11.86 -2.84
N GLY A 257 -7.91 -12.01 -4.17
CA GLY A 257 -8.93 -12.78 -4.88
C GLY A 257 -10.29 -12.08 -4.99
N THR A 258 -10.35 -10.76 -4.86
CA THR A 258 -11.59 -10.00 -5.00
C THR A 258 -11.62 -9.08 -6.22
N ALA A 259 -10.59 -9.14 -7.07
CA ALA A 259 -10.63 -8.46 -8.35
C ALA A 259 -11.72 -9.07 -9.24
N THR A 260 -12.22 -8.29 -10.20
CA THR A 260 -13.31 -8.70 -11.09
C THR A 260 -12.98 -9.96 -11.88
N ASP A 261 -11.73 -10.12 -12.32
CA ASP A 261 -11.26 -11.31 -13.03
C ASP A 261 -11.20 -12.54 -12.12
N ASP A 262 -10.82 -12.37 -10.84
CA ASP A 262 -10.76 -13.46 -9.87
C ASP A 262 -12.11 -14.09 -9.57
N LEU A 263 -13.20 -13.31 -9.66
CA LEU A 263 -14.55 -13.83 -9.56
C LEU A 263 -14.78 -14.97 -10.56
N PHE A 264 -14.44 -14.73 -11.83
CA PHE A 264 -14.61 -15.71 -12.91
C PHE A 264 -13.71 -16.93 -12.70
N PHE A 265 -12.44 -16.73 -12.36
CA PHE A 265 -11.52 -17.85 -12.13
C PHE A 265 -11.91 -18.69 -10.92
N LYS A 266 -12.40 -18.08 -9.84
CA LYS A 266 -12.94 -18.80 -8.67
C LYS A 266 -14.19 -19.60 -9.04
N MET A 267 -15.09 -19.05 -9.86
CA MET A 267 -16.26 -19.79 -10.37
C MET A 267 -15.86 -21.00 -11.23
N MET A 268 -14.72 -20.93 -11.92
CA MET A 268 -14.18 -22.01 -12.75
C MET A 268 -13.23 -22.96 -12.00
N ASP A 269 -13.05 -22.78 -10.69
CA ASP A 269 -12.11 -23.53 -9.84
C ASP A 269 -10.66 -23.54 -10.37
N VAL A 270 -10.23 -22.42 -10.96
CA VAL A 270 -8.87 -22.24 -11.46
C VAL A 270 -8.01 -21.57 -10.40
N GLU A 271 -7.02 -22.31 -9.87
CA GLU A 271 -6.09 -21.77 -8.88
C GLU A 271 -5.12 -20.75 -9.48
N ARG A 272 -5.03 -19.56 -8.87
CA ARG A 272 -4.12 -18.48 -9.29
C ARG A 272 -3.11 -18.09 -8.22
N GLN A 273 -2.47 -19.08 -7.58
CA GLN A 273 -1.46 -18.83 -6.53
C GLN A 273 -0.34 -17.87 -6.98
N ASN A 274 0.14 -17.99 -8.24
CA ASN A 274 1.11 -17.06 -8.82
C ASN A 274 0.62 -15.60 -8.83
N LYS A 275 -0.67 -15.37 -9.10
CA LYS A 275 -1.24 -14.01 -9.08
C LYS A 275 -1.27 -13.48 -7.66
N TYR A 276 -1.81 -14.25 -6.71
CA TYR A 276 -1.92 -13.82 -5.32
C TYR A 276 -0.55 -13.59 -4.67
N SER A 277 0.47 -14.38 -5.04
CA SER A 277 1.87 -14.17 -4.66
C SER A 277 2.36 -12.78 -5.09
N LYS A 278 2.13 -12.41 -6.36
CA LYS A 278 2.50 -11.09 -6.89
C LYS A 278 1.69 -9.97 -6.26
N ASP A 279 0.40 -10.17 -6.05
CA ASP A 279 -0.47 -9.17 -5.42
C ASP A 279 0.02 -8.83 -4.01
N ILE A 280 0.47 -9.83 -3.22
CA ILE A 280 1.10 -9.61 -1.91
C ILE A 280 2.32 -8.70 -2.05
N LEU A 281 3.18 -8.98 -3.03
CA LEU A 281 4.41 -8.20 -3.25
C LEU A 281 4.10 -6.76 -3.71
N PHE A 282 3.09 -6.56 -4.58
CA PHE A 282 2.60 -5.23 -4.95
C PHE A 282 2.06 -4.46 -3.75
N CYS A 283 1.33 -5.12 -2.85
CA CYS A 283 0.84 -4.48 -1.65
C CYS A 283 2.00 -3.91 -0.82
N LEU A 284 3.09 -4.67 -0.65
CA LEU A 284 4.24 -4.24 0.12
C LEU A 284 4.95 -3.02 -0.49
N THR A 285 5.06 -2.94 -1.82
CA THR A 285 5.67 -1.80 -2.53
C THR A 285 4.80 -0.55 -2.53
N MET A 286 3.50 -0.68 -2.32
CA MET A 286 2.54 0.45 -2.29
C MET A 286 2.15 0.88 -0.88
N ASN A 287 2.78 0.33 0.18
CA ASN A 287 2.38 0.56 1.58
C ASN A 287 0.93 0.13 1.89
N ILE A 288 0.48 -0.98 1.29
CA ILE A 288 -0.88 -1.52 1.42
C ILE A 288 -0.80 -2.81 2.23
N ILE A 289 -1.72 -3.00 3.18
CA ILE A 289 -1.80 -4.25 3.93
C ILE A 289 -2.52 -5.30 3.06
N PRO A 290 -1.86 -6.39 2.64
CA PRO A 290 -2.56 -7.49 1.99
C PRO A 290 -3.37 -8.28 3.04
N SER A 291 -4.57 -8.73 2.67
CA SER A 291 -5.38 -9.61 3.51
C SER A 291 -5.83 -10.85 2.74
N SER A 292 -5.67 -12.02 3.36
CA SER A 292 -6.07 -13.29 2.78
C SER A 292 -7.48 -13.72 3.20
N ILE A 293 -8.20 -12.92 3.99
CA ILE A 293 -9.44 -13.38 4.64
C ILE A 293 -10.53 -13.86 3.66
N LEU A 294 -10.56 -13.33 2.44
CA LEU A 294 -11.52 -13.72 1.41
C LEU A 294 -11.02 -14.85 0.49
N LEU A 295 -9.80 -15.35 0.73
CA LEU A 295 -9.29 -16.55 0.08
C LEU A 295 -9.81 -17.82 0.81
N PRO A 296 -10.31 -18.81 0.06
CA PRO A 296 -10.56 -20.15 0.56
C PRO A 296 -9.33 -20.83 1.19
N SER A 297 -9.55 -21.65 2.23
CA SER A 297 -8.49 -22.30 3.01
C SER A 297 -7.56 -23.23 2.20
N ASN A 298 -8.01 -23.78 1.07
CA ASN A 298 -7.18 -24.57 0.17
C ASN A 298 -6.14 -23.71 -0.56
N LEU A 299 -6.53 -22.49 -0.98
CA LEU A 299 -5.65 -21.55 -1.69
C LEU A 299 -4.65 -20.83 -0.77
N LYS A 300 -4.94 -20.82 0.53
CA LYS A 300 -4.07 -20.21 1.54
C LYS A 300 -2.81 -21.02 1.83
N LYS A 301 -2.81 -22.34 1.60
CA LYS A 301 -1.70 -23.24 1.96
C LYS A 301 -0.48 -23.06 1.06
N GLY A 302 0.69 -23.49 1.55
CA GLY A 302 1.92 -23.51 0.75
C GLY A 302 2.61 -22.15 0.73
N ILE A 303 2.84 -21.60 -0.47
CA ILE A 303 3.62 -20.36 -0.61
C ILE A 303 2.89 -19.14 -0.08
N ILE A 304 1.57 -19.06 -0.22
CA ILE A 304 0.80 -17.92 0.30
C ILE A 304 0.92 -17.86 1.84
N GLU A 305 0.71 -18.97 2.54
CA GLU A 305 0.93 -19.09 3.98
C GLU A 305 2.36 -18.68 4.37
N LYS A 306 3.36 -19.15 3.62
CA LYS A 306 4.75 -18.81 3.86
C LYS A 306 5.01 -17.30 3.69
N GLN A 307 4.50 -16.71 2.62
CA GLN A 307 4.62 -15.27 2.35
C GLN A 307 3.93 -14.43 3.43
N PHE A 308 2.72 -14.79 3.85
CA PHE A 308 2.07 -14.06 4.95
C PHE A 308 2.88 -14.18 6.25
N LYS A 309 3.36 -15.38 6.57
CA LYS A 309 4.22 -15.61 7.74
C LYS A 309 5.48 -14.74 7.72
N ASP A 310 6.20 -14.77 6.60
CA ASP A 310 7.52 -14.15 6.43
C ASP A 310 7.46 -12.65 6.17
N LEU A 311 6.44 -12.22 5.41
CA LEU A 311 6.34 -10.87 4.89
C LEU A 311 5.42 -9.99 5.72
N VAL A 312 4.27 -10.51 6.17
CA VAL A 312 3.16 -9.71 6.73
C VAL A 312 3.11 -9.74 8.27
N SER A 313 3.01 -10.93 8.89
CA SER A 313 2.54 -11.11 10.29
C SER A 313 3.29 -10.37 11.38
N SER A 314 4.62 -10.51 11.44
CA SER A 314 5.42 -10.04 12.58
C SER A 314 6.14 -8.73 12.31
N THR A 315 6.43 -8.44 11.05
CA THR A 315 7.26 -7.30 10.66
C THR A 315 6.46 -6.17 10.03
N TYR A 316 5.61 -6.45 9.05
CA TYR A 316 5.05 -5.39 8.21
C TYR A 316 3.82 -4.74 8.82
N LEU A 317 2.93 -5.54 9.42
CA LEU A 317 1.79 -5.02 10.19
C LEU A 317 2.27 -4.17 11.39
N SER A 318 3.30 -4.65 12.10
CA SER A 318 3.92 -3.93 13.21
C SER A 318 4.57 -2.63 12.75
N PHE A 319 5.21 -2.63 11.59
CA PHE A 319 5.80 -1.45 10.96
C PHE A 319 4.71 -0.43 10.58
N ILE A 320 3.66 -0.83 9.85
CA ILE A 320 2.61 0.11 9.43
C ILE A 320 1.86 0.69 10.63
N LEU A 321 1.47 -0.15 11.59
CA LEU A 321 0.68 0.22 12.76
C LEU A 321 1.54 0.60 13.98
N GLY A 322 2.85 0.82 13.78
CA GLY A 322 3.81 1.19 14.81
C GLY A 322 3.79 2.69 15.12
N ASP A 323 4.19 3.06 16.34
CA ASP A 323 4.41 4.46 16.71
C ASP A 323 5.73 4.92 16.08
N HIS A 324 5.66 5.40 14.83
CA HIS A 324 6.81 5.78 14.00
C HIS A 324 7.75 6.84 14.62
N MET A 325 7.37 7.46 15.73
CA MET A 325 8.04 8.65 16.26
C MET A 325 8.98 8.40 17.46
N TYR A 326 8.89 7.28 18.17
CA TYR A 326 9.66 7.10 19.42
C TYR A 326 10.35 5.74 19.65
N ASP A 327 9.95 4.67 18.96
CA ASP A 327 10.48 3.32 19.21
C ASP A 327 11.60 2.86 18.24
N MET A 328 11.98 3.69 17.26
CA MET A 328 12.89 3.29 16.17
C MET A 328 14.37 3.16 16.57
N SER A 329 14.73 3.51 17.82
CA SER A 329 16.13 3.46 18.27
C SER A 329 16.64 2.04 18.57
N ASP A 330 15.77 1.03 18.63
CA ASP A 330 16.13 -0.37 18.94
C ASP A 330 15.56 -1.39 17.91
N ASP A 331 15.10 -0.93 16.74
CA ASP A 331 14.29 -1.76 15.85
C ASP A 331 15.14 -2.79 15.06
N THR A 332 15.36 -3.96 15.69
CA THR A 332 15.97 -5.14 15.07
C THR A 332 15.05 -5.86 14.07
N SER A 333 13.85 -5.31 13.81
CA SER A 333 12.87 -5.92 12.93
C SER A 333 13.19 -5.66 11.44
N PHE A 334 12.94 -6.66 10.60
CA PHE A 334 13.17 -6.57 9.16
C PHE A 334 12.06 -5.77 8.47
N GLN A 335 12.42 -4.67 7.81
CA GLN A 335 11.52 -3.84 7.00
C GLN A 335 11.75 -4.07 5.50
N PRO A 336 10.76 -3.86 4.61
CA PRO A 336 10.98 -3.96 3.17
C PRO A 336 12.12 -3.04 2.69
N LEU A 337 13.06 -3.57 1.91
CA LEU A 337 14.13 -2.75 1.32
C LEU A 337 13.55 -1.84 0.25
N THR A 338 13.81 -0.54 0.34
CA THR A 338 13.37 0.43 -0.67
C THR A 338 14.53 1.31 -1.08
N ASN A 339 15.07 1.05 -2.26
CA ASN A 339 16.16 1.83 -2.86
C ASN A 339 15.62 2.96 -3.74
N PHE A 340 14.43 2.80 -4.32
CA PHE A 340 13.86 3.76 -5.27
C PHE A 340 12.48 4.21 -4.83
N TYR A 341 12.21 5.50 -4.96
CA TYR A 341 10.91 6.12 -4.72
C TYR A 341 10.43 6.75 -6.01
N LEU A 342 9.32 6.25 -6.53
CA LEU A 342 8.62 6.83 -7.67
C LEU A 342 7.54 7.74 -7.11
N CYS A 343 7.79 9.05 -7.16
CA CYS A 343 6.94 10.03 -6.52
C CYS A 343 5.90 10.56 -7.50
N HIS A 344 4.63 10.22 -7.25
CA HIS A 344 3.48 10.62 -8.05
C HIS A 344 2.55 11.53 -7.24
N LYS A 345 2.01 12.57 -7.88
CA LYS A 345 1.02 13.42 -7.21
C LYS A 345 -0.30 12.69 -6.96
N ASN A 346 -0.71 11.84 -7.91
CA ASN A 346 -1.95 11.07 -7.83
C ASN A 346 -1.81 9.74 -8.57
N LEU A 347 -1.88 8.60 -7.87
CA LEU A 347 -1.84 7.28 -8.51
C LEU A 347 -3.04 6.98 -9.42
N MET A 348 -4.12 7.76 -9.33
CA MET A 348 -5.28 7.64 -10.25
C MET A 348 -5.01 8.26 -11.63
N ASP A 349 -3.95 9.06 -11.77
CA ASP A 349 -3.56 9.61 -13.06
C ASP A 349 -2.74 8.57 -13.84
N TYR A 350 -3.46 7.77 -14.63
CA TYR A 350 -2.88 6.71 -15.45
C TYR A 350 -1.74 7.22 -16.36
N SER A 351 -1.78 8.48 -16.80
CA SER A 351 -0.84 9.05 -17.78
C SER A 351 0.62 9.02 -17.32
N GLN A 352 0.87 9.18 -16.02
CA GLN A 352 2.23 9.29 -15.48
C GLN A 352 2.91 7.93 -15.32
N ARG A 353 2.13 6.90 -14.97
CA ARG A 353 2.62 5.54 -14.95
C ARG A 353 3.02 5.11 -16.37
N TYR A 354 2.17 5.43 -17.35
CA TYR A 354 2.48 5.19 -18.76
C TYR A 354 3.78 5.89 -19.17
N PHE A 355 4.04 7.11 -18.71
CA PHE A 355 5.30 7.79 -19.03
C PHE A 355 6.55 7.04 -18.54
N TRP A 356 6.62 6.67 -17.26
CA TRP A 356 7.77 5.91 -16.73
C TRP A 356 7.90 4.52 -17.37
N GLU A 357 6.79 3.94 -17.81
CA GLU A 357 6.76 2.69 -18.55
C GLU A 357 7.29 2.87 -19.98
N GLU A 358 6.86 3.92 -20.68
CA GLU A 358 7.28 4.28 -22.04
C GLU A 358 8.78 4.53 -22.13
N ILE A 359 9.36 5.22 -21.15
CA ILE A 359 10.81 5.46 -21.10
C ILE A 359 11.60 4.28 -20.53
N GLY A 360 10.93 3.20 -20.14
CA GLY A 360 11.54 1.92 -19.75
C GLY A 360 12.04 1.83 -18.30
N LEU A 361 11.71 2.79 -17.42
CA LEU A 361 12.16 2.79 -16.01
C LEU A 361 11.55 1.61 -15.25
N TYR A 362 10.23 1.41 -15.36
CA TYR A 362 9.55 0.30 -14.68
C TYR A 362 10.11 -1.06 -15.09
N LYS A 363 10.38 -1.24 -16.39
CA LYS A 363 10.99 -2.46 -16.91
C LYS A 363 12.38 -2.69 -16.32
N TYR A 364 13.22 -1.66 -16.33
CA TYR A 364 14.57 -1.72 -15.76
C TYR A 364 14.55 -2.07 -14.25
N LEU A 365 13.67 -1.43 -13.48
CA LEU A 365 13.53 -1.69 -12.04
C LEU A 365 13.00 -3.10 -11.77
N LYS A 366 12.00 -3.59 -12.52
CA LYS A 366 11.49 -4.96 -12.40
C LYS A 366 12.57 -6.01 -12.69
N GLU A 367 13.44 -5.76 -13.66
CA GLU A 367 14.51 -6.70 -14.04
C GLU A 367 15.70 -6.71 -13.06
N ASN A 368 16.13 -5.54 -12.57
CA ASN A 368 17.38 -5.40 -11.81
C ASN A 368 17.17 -5.19 -10.29
N PHE A 369 16.02 -4.65 -9.90
CA PHE A 369 15.71 -4.23 -8.54
C PHE A 369 14.28 -4.62 -8.15
N ASN A 370 13.88 -5.83 -8.56
CA ASN A 370 12.51 -6.30 -8.37
C ASN A 370 12.04 -6.09 -6.92
N TRP A 371 10.89 -5.41 -6.78
CA TRP A 371 10.26 -5.05 -5.51
C TRP A 371 11.08 -4.20 -4.52
N ALA A 372 12.25 -3.68 -4.92
CA ALA A 372 13.06 -2.77 -4.11
C ALA A 372 12.73 -1.29 -4.38
N TYR A 373 11.51 -1.01 -4.83
CA TYR A 373 11.01 0.33 -5.12
C TYR A 373 9.65 0.54 -4.47
N LYS A 374 9.35 1.79 -4.11
CA LYS A 374 8.04 2.23 -3.63
C LYS A 374 7.43 3.22 -4.59
N ILE A 375 6.12 3.12 -4.75
CA ILE A 375 5.32 4.09 -5.46
C ILE A 375 4.55 4.88 -4.40
N ASN A 376 4.93 6.14 -4.21
CA ASN A 376 4.32 6.98 -3.18
C ASN A 376 3.20 7.83 -3.78
N ASP A 377 2.00 7.68 -3.22
CA ASP A 377 0.94 8.68 -3.30
C ASP A 377 1.31 9.85 -2.39
N SER A 378 1.45 11.04 -2.97
CA SER A 378 1.77 12.30 -2.31
C SER A 378 3.21 12.48 -1.83
N TYR A 379 3.76 13.65 -2.18
CA TYR A 379 5.11 14.10 -1.84
C TYR A 379 5.35 14.32 -0.34
N SER A 380 4.30 14.35 0.48
CA SER A 380 4.34 14.79 1.88
C SER A 380 4.96 13.78 2.84
N GLN A 381 4.91 12.47 2.53
CA GLN A 381 5.48 11.44 3.40
C GLN A 381 7.02 11.37 3.37
N ALA A 382 7.66 11.98 2.36
CA ALA A 382 9.12 12.05 2.29
C ALA A 382 9.74 13.18 3.15
N ALA A 383 8.92 14.13 3.61
CA ALA A 383 9.39 15.38 4.23
C ALA A 383 9.77 15.26 5.72
N THR A 384 9.47 14.12 6.36
CA THR A 384 9.76 13.81 7.78
C THR A 384 10.95 12.87 7.98
N LEU A 385 11.68 12.53 6.92
CA LEU A 385 12.81 11.59 7.00
C LEU A 385 14.09 12.30 7.49
N ASP A 386 14.74 11.73 8.51
CA ASP A 386 16.06 12.15 9.01
C ASP A 386 17.16 12.00 7.92
N GLU A 387 18.27 12.72 8.08
CA GLU A 387 19.44 12.70 7.17
C GLU A 387 19.96 11.27 6.91
N THR A 388 19.98 10.40 7.93
CA THR A 388 20.38 8.99 7.81
C THR A 388 19.47 8.16 6.90
N TYR A 389 18.19 8.55 6.75
CA TYR A 389 17.26 7.84 5.88
C TYR A 389 17.46 8.19 4.40
N LEU A 390 18.11 9.31 4.07
CA LEU A 390 18.23 9.81 2.69
C LEU A 390 19.43 9.23 1.93
N ALA A 391 20.52 8.86 2.62
CA ALA A 391 21.83 8.59 2.03
C ALA A 391 21.87 7.46 0.97
N ASN A 392 20.92 6.52 0.99
CA ASN A 392 20.90 5.34 0.11
C ASN A 392 19.62 5.17 -0.73
N LYS A 393 18.81 6.22 -0.85
CA LYS A 393 17.55 6.19 -1.60
C LYS A 393 17.57 7.14 -2.77
N ILE A 394 17.02 6.71 -3.91
CA ILE A 394 16.89 7.51 -5.12
C ILE A 394 15.41 7.88 -5.31
N TYR A 395 15.16 9.17 -5.49
CA TYR A 395 13.81 9.70 -5.67
C TYR A 395 13.61 10.18 -7.11
N PHE A 396 12.56 9.68 -7.77
CA PHE A 396 12.19 10.08 -9.12
C PHE A 396 10.98 11.01 -9.10
N TYR A 397 11.11 12.12 -9.81
CA TYR A 397 10.06 13.11 -9.98
C TYR A 397 9.80 13.34 -11.46
N ASN A 398 8.52 13.35 -11.85
CA ASN A 398 8.09 13.80 -13.16
C ASN A 398 7.90 15.32 -13.12
N GLY A 399 8.41 16.04 -14.13
CA GLY A 399 8.31 17.49 -14.21
C GLY A 399 6.88 18.03 -14.18
N VAL A 400 5.89 17.25 -14.66
CA VAL A 400 4.46 17.61 -14.63
C VAL A 400 3.95 17.83 -13.20
N ASP A 401 4.50 17.11 -12.23
CA ASP A 401 4.00 17.09 -10.85
C ASP A 401 4.73 18.06 -9.92
N ILE A 402 5.79 18.70 -10.38
CA ILE A 402 6.59 19.58 -9.55
C ILE A 402 5.93 20.95 -9.55
N TYR A 403 5.32 21.34 -8.42
CA TYR A 403 4.87 22.70 -8.17
C TYR A 403 5.77 23.37 -7.13
N ALA A 404 5.35 24.53 -6.62
CA ALA A 404 6.14 25.31 -5.67
C ALA A 404 6.49 24.52 -4.40
N ASN A 405 5.56 23.74 -3.85
CA ASN A 405 5.79 22.99 -2.61
C ASN A 405 6.81 21.86 -2.85
N GLU A 406 6.60 21.08 -3.91
CA GLU A 406 7.46 19.97 -4.31
C GLU A 406 8.88 20.46 -4.64
N TYR A 407 9.00 21.61 -5.30
CA TYR A 407 10.28 22.28 -5.52
C TYR A 407 11.04 22.51 -4.22
N PHE A 408 10.40 23.10 -3.20
CA PHE A 408 11.04 23.32 -1.90
C PHE A 408 11.42 22.00 -1.21
N HIS A 409 10.59 20.96 -1.35
CA HIS A 409 10.89 19.63 -0.82
C HIS A 409 12.11 18.99 -1.49
N ILE A 410 12.17 19.03 -2.83
CA ILE A 410 13.30 18.52 -3.60
C ILE A 410 14.59 19.20 -3.17
N LEU A 411 14.59 20.53 -3.03
CA LEU A 411 15.78 21.26 -2.58
C LEU A 411 16.18 20.90 -1.15
N LYS A 412 15.22 20.80 -0.23
CA LYS A 412 15.50 20.39 1.15
C LYS A 412 16.15 19.00 1.19
N MET A 413 15.61 18.06 0.42
CA MET A 413 16.18 16.71 0.31
C MET A 413 17.58 16.72 -0.30
N PHE A 414 17.78 17.47 -1.38
CA PHE A 414 19.09 17.60 -2.03
C PHE A 414 20.14 18.20 -1.09
N MET A 415 19.81 19.26 -0.35
CA MET A 415 20.71 19.88 0.63
C MET A 415 21.04 18.92 1.79
N ASN A 416 20.13 18.02 2.15
CA ASN A 416 20.33 17.02 3.19
C ASN A 416 20.97 15.71 2.68
N GLY A 417 21.64 15.72 1.52
CA GLY A 417 22.34 14.54 1.00
C GLY A 417 21.49 13.59 0.14
N GLY A 418 20.28 13.99 -0.24
CA GLY A 418 19.37 13.17 -1.04
C GLY A 418 19.83 12.96 -2.48
N LYS A 419 19.52 11.78 -3.04
CA LYS A 419 19.76 11.42 -4.44
C LYS A 419 18.46 11.54 -5.22
N ILE A 420 18.39 12.47 -6.17
CA ILE A 420 17.13 12.88 -6.82
C ILE A 420 17.31 12.89 -8.34
N VAL A 421 16.33 12.35 -9.04
CA VAL A 421 16.23 12.35 -10.50
C VAL A 421 14.94 13.07 -10.90
N VAL A 422 15.07 14.12 -11.70
CA VAL A 422 13.96 14.95 -12.19
C VAL A 422 13.91 14.84 -13.70
N GLU A 423 12.77 14.39 -14.21
CA GLU A 423 12.45 14.52 -15.63
C GLU A 423 11.98 15.95 -15.91
N ASN A 424 12.55 16.62 -16.90
CA ASN A 424 12.35 18.06 -17.10
C ASN A 424 11.60 18.46 -18.38
N SER A 425 11.18 17.52 -19.25
CA SER A 425 10.52 17.87 -20.51
C SER A 425 9.22 18.67 -20.31
N SER A 426 8.51 18.38 -19.23
CA SER A 426 7.21 18.97 -18.91
C SER A 426 7.24 19.89 -17.69
N LEU A 427 8.43 20.27 -17.22
CA LEU A 427 8.59 21.13 -16.05
C LEU A 427 8.24 22.59 -16.37
N ASP A 428 7.52 23.26 -15.47
CA ASP A 428 7.21 24.69 -15.60
C ASP A 428 8.51 25.53 -15.69
N LYS A 429 8.60 26.36 -16.73
CA LYS A 429 9.76 27.26 -16.97
C LYS A 429 10.08 28.16 -15.77
N ASN A 430 9.09 28.57 -14.99
CA ASN A 430 9.28 29.36 -13.78
C ASN A 430 9.99 28.55 -12.70
N ILE A 431 9.66 27.27 -12.55
CA ILE A 431 10.30 26.38 -11.58
C ILE A 431 11.71 26.02 -12.04
N LEU A 432 11.90 25.77 -13.34
CA LEU A 432 13.22 25.56 -13.92
C LEU A 432 14.15 26.75 -13.66
N LYS A 433 13.68 27.99 -13.88
CA LYS A 433 14.44 29.21 -13.55
C LYS A 433 14.78 29.32 -12.06
N ARG A 434 13.92 28.83 -11.16
CA ARG A 434 14.19 28.81 -9.73
C ARG A 434 15.31 27.82 -9.39
N PHE A 435 15.30 26.62 -9.99
CA PHE A 435 16.41 25.67 -9.88
C PHE A 435 17.72 26.29 -10.38
N GLU A 436 17.71 26.91 -11.56
CA GLU A 436 18.90 27.60 -12.11
C GLU A 436 19.41 28.71 -11.18
N GLY A 437 18.49 29.53 -10.63
CA GLY A 437 18.82 30.56 -9.64
C GLY A 437 19.48 29.96 -8.39
N PHE A 438 18.92 28.89 -7.86
CA PHE A 438 19.49 28.18 -6.70
C PHE A 438 20.90 27.64 -6.98
N PHE A 439 21.17 27.06 -8.15
CA PHE A 439 22.51 26.56 -8.49
C PHE A 439 23.54 27.67 -8.61
N ILE A 440 23.15 28.81 -9.19
CA ILE A 440 24.03 29.99 -9.29
C ILE A 440 24.32 30.57 -7.91
N GLU A 441 23.28 30.74 -7.09
CA GLU A 441 23.40 31.30 -5.73
C GLU A 441 24.30 30.46 -4.82
N ASN A 442 24.25 29.13 -4.96
CA ASN A 442 25.03 28.19 -4.15
C ASN A 442 26.34 27.74 -4.82
N SER A 443 26.70 28.31 -5.98
CA SER A 443 27.91 27.96 -6.75
C SER A 443 28.02 26.46 -7.07
N ILE A 444 26.89 25.80 -7.34
CA ILE A 444 26.83 24.38 -7.68
C ILE A 444 27.18 24.22 -9.16
N THR A 445 28.27 23.49 -9.44
CA THR A 445 28.67 23.17 -10.81
C THR A 445 27.80 22.06 -11.37
N MET A 446 27.05 22.37 -12.44
CA MET A 446 26.26 21.37 -13.18
C MET A 446 27.15 20.70 -14.23
N GLU A 447 27.42 19.42 -14.05
CA GLU A 447 28.11 18.61 -15.06
C GLU A 447 27.12 18.20 -16.14
N MET A 448 27.49 18.44 -17.40
CA MET A 448 26.67 18.13 -18.55
C MET A 448 27.20 16.86 -19.19
N ILE A 449 26.45 15.77 -19.07
CA ILE A 449 26.79 14.48 -19.65
C ILE A 449 25.94 14.31 -20.91
N ASN A 450 26.60 14.25 -22.07
CA ASN A 450 25.96 13.91 -23.33
C ASN A 450 25.88 12.38 -23.43
N ALA A 451 24.78 11.82 -22.91
CA ALA A 451 24.43 10.43 -23.16
C ALA A 451 23.45 10.36 -24.36
N THR A 452 22.45 9.47 -24.31
CA THR A 452 21.38 9.44 -25.32
C THR A 452 20.47 10.67 -25.27
N THR A 453 20.40 11.32 -24.11
CA THR A 453 19.79 12.65 -23.90
C THR A 453 20.78 13.53 -23.13
N ARG A 454 20.50 14.83 -23.08
CA ARG A 454 21.31 15.79 -22.30
C ARG A 454 20.99 15.60 -20.82
N ILE A 455 21.96 15.10 -20.06
CA ILE A 455 21.84 14.91 -18.62
C ILE A 455 22.61 16.02 -17.92
N SER A 456 21.98 16.66 -16.93
CA SER A 456 22.62 17.66 -16.08
C SER A 456 22.71 17.11 -14.66
N VAL A 457 23.91 17.01 -14.11
CA VAL A 457 24.14 16.49 -12.76
C VAL A 457 24.69 17.61 -11.89
N GLY A 458 23.96 17.95 -10.82
CA GLY A 458 24.42 18.83 -9.74
C GLY A 458 24.78 18.00 -8.51
N SER A 459 25.88 18.34 -7.85
CA SER A 459 26.32 17.68 -6.62
C SER A 459 26.59 18.72 -5.52
N LEU A 460 26.14 18.45 -4.30
CA LEU A 460 26.37 19.28 -3.11
C LEU A 460 26.56 18.37 -1.89
N GLY A 461 27.78 18.25 -1.38
CA GLY A 461 28.09 17.27 -0.34
C GLY A 461 27.82 15.84 -0.83
N GLU A 462 26.97 15.10 -0.11
CA GLU A 462 26.47 13.78 -0.53
C GLU A 462 25.23 13.87 -1.45
N GLY A 463 24.64 15.06 -1.57
CA GLY A 463 23.44 15.31 -2.36
C GLY A 463 23.73 15.26 -3.84
N ARG A 464 22.88 14.58 -4.60
CA ARG A 464 23.00 14.44 -6.06
C ARG A 464 21.66 14.69 -6.73
N LEU A 465 21.63 15.63 -7.65
CA LEU A 465 20.43 16.00 -8.40
C LEU A 465 20.68 15.84 -9.90
N VAL A 466 19.87 15.03 -10.56
CA VAL A 466 20.01 14.68 -11.98
C VAL A 466 18.79 15.19 -12.74
N PHE A 467 19.00 16.00 -13.77
CA PHE A 467 17.97 16.38 -14.72
C PHE A 467 18.19 15.68 -16.06
N PHE A 468 17.11 15.24 -16.69
CA PHE A 468 17.14 14.72 -18.05
C PHE A 468 15.84 15.01 -18.80
N ASP A 469 15.93 15.07 -20.12
CA ASP A 469 14.77 15.20 -21.02
C ASP A 469 14.35 13.80 -21.52
N GLY A 470 13.14 13.38 -21.16
CA GLY A 470 12.58 12.07 -21.48
C GLY A 470 12.04 11.91 -22.90
N THR A 471 11.83 13.00 -23.64
CA THR A 471 11.18 12.96 -24.97
C THR A 471 11.95 12.12 -25.99
N LEU A 472 13.28 12.24 -25.99
CA LEU A 472 14.15 11.47 -26.88
C LEU A 472 14.17 9.97 -26.52
N ILE A 473 14.00 9.66 -25.22
CA ILE A 473 14.09 8.28 -24.71
C ILE A 473 12.88 7.47 -25.15
N GLN A 474 11.69 8.06 -25.21
CA GLN A 474 10.46 7.39 -25.65
C GLN A 474 10.62 6.70 -27.02
N SER A 475 11.34 7.36 -27.93
CA SER A 475 11.55 6.90 -29.31
C SER A 475 12.60 5.78 -29.46
N LEU A 476 13.36 5.48 -28.40
CA LEU A 476 14.45 4.49 -28.46
C LEU A 476 13.93 3.05 -28.46
N ASP A 477 14.75 2.15 -28.97
CA ASP A 477 14.57 0.72 -28.78
C ASP A 477 14.76 0.32 -27.30
N GLU A 478 14.09 -0.76 -26.89
CA GLU A 478 14.08 -1.20 -25.49
C GLU A 478 15.49 -1.45 -24.92
N GLY A 479 16.41 -2.00 -25.71
CA GLY A 479 17.78 -2.27 -25.26
C GLY A 479 18.51 -0.98 -24.88
N LYS A 480 18.36 0.09 -25.69
CA LYS A 480 18.93 1.40 -25.37
C LYS A 480 18.25 2.07 -24.17
N LYS A 481 16.93 1.89 -23.99
CA LYS A 481 16.21 2.36 -22.79
C LYS A 481 16.79 1.74 -21.52
N LEU A 482 17.01 0.42 -21.52
CA LEU A 482 17.60 -0.29 -20.38
C LEU A 482 19.05 0.15 -20.12
N ASN A 483 19.86 0.34 -21.17
CA ASN A 483 21.22 0.84 -21.02
C ASN A 483 21.26 2.25 -20.44
N PHE A 484 20.38 3.15 -20.89
CA PHE A 484 20.25 4.48 -20.32
C PHE A 484 20.01 4.43 -18.80
N TRP A 485 19.06 3.62 -18.34
CA TRP A 485 18.80 3.48 -16.91
C TRP A 485 19.95 2.82 -16.16
N SER A 486 20.65 1.87 -16.77
CA SER A 486 21.87 1.31 -16.20
C SER A 486 22.94 2.36 -15.97
N GLU A 487 23.14 3.29 -16.91
CA GLU A 487 24.10 4.38 -16.80
C GLU A 487 23.69 5.39 -15.71
N ILE A 488 22.43 5.81 -15.69
CA ILE A 488 21.91 6.73 -14.67
C ILE A 488 22.05 6.14 -13.27
N ILE A 489 21.60 4.90 -13.06
CA ILE A 489 21.63 4.26 -11.74
C ILE A 489 23.06 3.99 -11.27
N ALA A 490 23.98 3.68 -12.19
CA ALA A 490 25.39 3.51 -11.85
C ALA A 490 26.01 4.77 -11.23
N THR A 491 25.50 5.97 -11.54
CA THR A 491 26.01 7.22 -10.94
C THR A 491 25.72 7.33 -9.44
N PHE A 492 24.82 6.53 -8.87
CA PHE A 492 24.43 6.63 -7.47
C PHE A 492 25.17 5.63 -6.55
N ASP A 493 26.10 4.85 -7.10
CA ASP A 493 26.92 3.85 -6.41
C ASP A 493 26.12 2.90 -5.52
N LEU A 494 24.93 2.49 -5.99
CA LEU A 494 24.05 1.60 -5.24
C LEU A 494 24.65 0.18 -5.13
N VAL A 495 24.89 -0.24 -3.90
CA VAL A 495 25.33 -1.60 -3.58
C VAL A 495 24.12 -2.55 -3.65
N ASN A 496 24.13 -3.50 -4.60
CA ASN A 496 23.06 -4.50 -4.75
C ASN A 496 23.60 -5.88 -5.21
N VAL A 497 22.88 -6.95 -4.86
CA VAL A 497 23.15 -8.32 -5.33
C VAL A 497 22.49 -8.53 -6.68
N LYS A 498 23.24 -9.04 -7.66
CA LYS A 498 22.68 -9.39 -8.97
C LYS A 498 21.98 -10.75 -8.87
N ILE A 499 20.68 -10.75 -9.15
CA ILE A 499 19.84 -11.95 -9.13
C ILE A 499 19.48 -12.34 -10.56
N ASN A 500 19.96 -13.49 -11.00
CA ASN A 500 19.53 -14.11 -12.25
C ASN A 500 18.50 -15.18 -11.91
N SER A 501 17.22 -14.82 -12.03
CA SER A 501 16.10 -15.70 -11.69
C SER A 501 15.39 -16.19 -12.95
N GLU A 502 15.01 -17.46 -12.99
CA GLU A 502 14.09 -17.96 -14.00
C GLU A 502 12.68 -17.36 -13.83
N GLN A 503 11.96 -17.21 -14.94
CA GLN A 503 10.60 -16.66 -14.95
C GLN A 503 9.67 -17.47 -14.03
N GLY A 504 8.95 -16.77 -13.16
CA GLY A 504 7.95 -17.34 -12.24
C GLY A 504 8.46 -17.60 -10.83
N VAL A 505 9.75 -17.38 -10.54
CA VAL A 505 10.23 -17.28 -9.16
C VAL A 505 10.14 -15.84 -8.71
N ASP A 506 9.46 -15.61 -7.60
CA ASP A 506 9.32 -14.31 -6.98
C ASP A 506 10.34 -14.15 -5.85
N TYR A 507 10.83 -12.93 -5.61
CA TYR A 507 11.72 -12.64 -4.48
C TYR A 507 11.47 -11.26 -3.89
N LEU A 508 11.78 -11.06 -2.61
CA LEU A 508 11.66 -9.76 -1.94
C LEU A 508 12.86 -9.53 -1.03
N TRP A 509 13.37 -8.29 -1.04
CA TRP A 509 14.39 -7.85 -0.10
C TRP A 509 13.79 -7.16 1.13
N LYS A 510 14.34 -7.47 2.29
CA LYS A 510 14.14 -6.74 3.55
C LYS A 510 15.50 -6.28 4.10
N THR A 511 15.50 -5.23 4.90
CA THR A 511 16.68 -4.72 5.61
C THR A 511 16.36 -4.47 7.08
N ARG A 512 17.39 -4.46 7.93
CA ARG A 512 17.34 -4.04 9.34
C ARG A 512 18.68 -3.48 9.77
N THR A 513 18.68 -2.77 10.89
CA THR A 513 19.91 -2.36 11.56
C THR A 513 20.70 -3.57 12.08
N PRO A 514 22.04 -3.50 12.09
CA PRO A 514 22.89 -4.55 12.64
C PRO A 514 22.66 -4.73 14.14
N MET A 515 22.69 -5.97 14.62
CA MET A 515 22.69 -6.27 16.06
C MET A 515 24.06 -6.00 16.68
N LYS A 516 24.16 -6.01 18.01
CA LYS A 516 25.43 -5.77 18.75
C LYS A 516 26.59 -6.72 18.35
N ASN A 517 26.29 -7.90 17.84
CA ASN A 517 27.27 -8.87 17.33
C ASN A 517 27.61 -8.71 15.82
N GLU A 518 26.92 -7.79 15.14
CA GLU A 518 26.98 -7.53 13.70
C GLU A 518 27.53 -6.13 13.39
N LEU A 519 28.04 -5.39 14.37
CA LEU A 519 28.51 -3.99 14.25
C LEU A 519 29.61 -3.74 13.19
N LYS A 520 30.18 -4.80 12.61
CA LYS A 520 31.10 -4.72 11.47
C LYS A 520 30.40 -4.45 10.13
N PHE A 521 29.07 -4.57 10.10
CA PHE A 521 28.22 -4.27 8.97
C PHE A 521 27.48 -2.97 9.23
N GLU A 522 27.15 -2.24 8.16
CA GLU A 522 26.30 -1.06 8.28
C GLU A 522 24.82 -1.43 8.28
N GLU A 523 24.45 -2.49 7.56
CA GLU A 523 23.10 -3.06 7.59
C GLU A 523 23.09 -4.56 7.31
N VAL A 524 21.96 -5.20 7.63
CA VAL A 524 21.69 -6.61 7.31
C VAL A 524 20.51 -6.70 6.37
N ARG A 525 20.73 -7.27 5.19
CA ARG A 525 19.70 -7.50 4.16
C ARG A 525 19.32 -8.97 4.12
N ARG A 526 18.02 -9.24 4.08
CA ARG A 526 17.45 -10.58 3.86
C ARG A 526 16.73 -10.62 2.53
N VAL A 527 17.03 -11.60 1.70
CA VAL A 527 16.23 -11.91 0.51
C VAL A 527 15.39 -13.15 0.77
N TYR A 528 14.12 -13.08 0.42
CA TYR A 528 13.20 -14.21 0.40
C TYR A 528 12.96 -14.62 -1.04
N PHE A 529 12.97 -15.92 -1.33
CA PHE A 529 12.63 -16.49 -2.63
C PHE A 529 11.45 -17.45 -2.50
N TYR A 530 10.56 -17.42 -3.49
CA TYR A 530 9.38 -18.26 -3.57
C TYR A 530 9.19 -18.78 -4.99
N ASN A 531 8.95 -20.09 -5.14
CA ASN A 531 8.58 -20.71 -6.41
C ASN A 531 7.10 -21.11 -6.42
N PRO A 532 6.17 -20.17 -6.72
CA PRO A 532 4.73 -20.43 -6.78
C PRO A 532 4.31 -21.29 -7.98
N THR A 533 5.25 -21.70 -8.83
CA THR A 533 4.95 -22.51 -10.00
C THR A 533 4.93 -24.01 -9.71
N SER A 534 4.25 -24.77 -10.57
CA SER A 534 4.23 -26.24 -10.55
C SER A 534 5.50 -26.88 -11.13
N TYR A 535 6.53 -26.09 -11.50
CA TYR A 535 7.74 -26.57 -12.15
C TYR A 535 8.97 -26.33 -11.29
N LYS A 536 10.03 -27.10 -11.54
CA LYS A 536 11.34 -26.84 -10.94
C LYS A 536 11.92 -25.55 -11.50
N LYS A 537 12.60 -24.78 -10.67
CA LYS A 537 13.19 -23.50 -11.04
C LYS A 537 14.58 -23.33 -10.48
N ARG A 538 15.39 -22.51 -11.13
CA ARG A 538 16.74 -22.17 -10.67
C ARG A 538 16.93 -20.66 -10.54
N VAL A 539 17.64 -20.26 -9.49
CA VAL A 539 18.07 -18.88 -9.27
C VAL A 539 19.58 -18.86 -9.02
N LYS A 540 20.28 -17.91 -9.63
CA LYS A 540 21.70 -17.66 -9.41
C LYS A 540 21.89 -16.26 -8.85
N LEU A 541 22.52 -16.20 -7.67
CA LEU A 541 22.88 -14.99 -6.96
C LEU A 541 24.37 -14.71 -7.17
N ASN A 542 24.71 -13.49 -7.57
CA ASN A 542 26.10 -13.03 -7.65
C ASN A 542 26.23 -11.72 -6.88
N TRP A 543 27.16 -11.62 -5.95
CA TRP A 543 27.38 -10.41 -5.15
C TRP A 543 28.84 -9.97 -5.14
N ALA A 544 29.06 -8.69 -4.92
CA ALA A 544 30.39 -8.09 -4.83
C ALA A 544 31.01 -8.28 -3.44
N LYS A 545 32.27 -7.85 -3.26
CA LYS A 545 32.99 -7.90 -1.97
C LYS A 545 32.29 -7.15 -0.84
N ASN A 546 31.39 -6.23 -1.18
CA ASN A 546 30.56 -5.45 -0.27
C ASN A 546 29.47 -6.27 0.43
N PHE A 547 29.29 -7.55 0.09
CA PHE A 547 28.34 -8.43 0.75
C PHE A 547 29.04 -9.62 1.40
N ALA A 548 28.65 -9.92 2.64
CA ALA A 548 29.02 -11.15 3.33
C ALA A 548 27.77 -12.01 3.56
N LEU A 549 27.79 -13.26 3.08
CA LEU A 549 26.74 -14.22 3.41
C LEU A 549 26.80 -14.54 4.91
N LEU A 550 25.72 -14.27 5.65
CA LEU A 550 25.63 -14.53 7.09
C LEU A 550 25.00 -15.89 7.36
N LYS A 551 23.84 -16.15 6.75
CA LYS A 551 23.03 -17.31 7.06
C LYS A 551 22.08 -17.67 5.93
N ILE A 552 21.86 -18.97 5.74
CA ILE A 552 20.76 -19.50 4.92
C ILE A 552 19.69 -19.99 5.89
N ASN A 553 18.46 -19.55 5.68
CA ASN A 553 17.32 -19.78 6.57
C ASN A 553 16.19 -20.50 5.80
N GLU A 554 15.59 -21.49 6.46
CA GLU A 554 14.31 -22.09 6.08
C GLU A 554 14.23 -22.60 4.62
N GLU A 555 15.11 -23.53 4.27
CA GLU A 555 15.03 -24.27 3.00
C GLU A 555 13.80 -25.19 3.00
N ILE A 556 12.77 -24.85 2.24
CA ILE A 556 11.57 -25.66 2.04
C ILE A 556 11.51 -26.03 0.57
N ASN A 557 11.54 -27.33 0.26
CA ASN A 557 11.49 -27.81 -1.13
C ASN A 557 12.52 -27.11 -2.04
N SER A 558 13.67 -26.72 -1.47
CA SER A 558 14.74 -26.00 -2.15
C SER A 558 16.09 -26.57 -1.70
N LYS A 559 17.12 -26.37 -2.52
CA LYS A 559 18.49 -26.69 -2.15
C LYS A 559 19.40 -25.53 -2.55
N VAL A 560 20.15 -25.00 -1.60
CA VAL A 560 21.16 -23.96 -1.85
C VAL A 560 22.55 -24.58 -1.99
N GLN A 561 23.25 -24.24 -3.06
CA GLN A 561 24.66 -24.54 -3.29
C GLN A 561 25.45 -23.24 -3.26
N HIS A 562 26.51 -23.20 -2.48
CA HIS A 562 27.29 -21.99 -2.24
C HIS A 562 28.72 -22.10 -2.76
N GLU A 563 29.14 -21.07 -3.48
CA GLU A 563 30.48 -20.85 -4.00
C GLU A 563 30.97 -19.46 -3.55
N PRO A 564 32.28 -19.17 -3.59
CA PRO A 564 32.78 -17.82 -3.29
C PRO A 564 32.07 -16.76 -4.16
N ASN A 565 31.39 -15.81 -3.51
CA ASN A 565 30.63 -14.72 -4.15
C ASN A 565 29.44 -15.13 -5.03
N GLN A 566 29.00 -16.39 -4.93
CA GLN A 566 27.91 -16.91 -5.73
C GLN A 566 27.09 -17.95 -4.96
N SER A 567 25.76 -17.89 -5.06
CA SER A 567 24.88 -18.97 -4.60
C SER A 567 23.95 -19.40 -5.74
N VAL A 568 23.75 -20.70 -5.88
CA VAL A 568 22.77 -21.29 -6.80
C VAL A 568 21.69 -21.96 -5.97
N ILE A 569 20.44 -21.63 -6.26
CA ILE A 569 19.27 -22.17 -5.57
C ILE A 569 18.47 -22.99 -6.58
N ASP A 570 18.27 -24.26 -6.27
CA ASP A 570 17.38 -25.14 -7.01
C ASP A 570 16.06 -25.28 -6.23
N PHE A 571 14.95 -24.88 -6.84
CA PHE A 571 13.60 -25.01 -6.28
C PHE A 571 12.87 -26.20 -6.90
N LEU A 572 12.24 -27.01 -6.05
CA LEU A 572 11.09 -27.82 -6.43
C LEU A 572 9.82 -26.93 -6.45
N PRO A 573 8.70 -27.43 -7.01
CA PRO A 573 7.43 -26.73 -6.92
C PRO A 573 7.07 -26.40 -5.47
N MET A 574 6.48 -25.22 -5.26
CA MET A 574 6.14 -24.72 -3.92
C MET A 574 7.35 -24.54 -2.97
N GLY A 575 8.55 -24.37 -3.53
CA GLY A 575 9.76 -24.17 -2.76
C GLY A 575 9.97 -22.73 -2.30
N SER A 576 10.64 -22.55 -1.17
CA SER A 576 11.03 -21.25 -0.63
C SER A 576 12.35 -21.33 0.13
N VAL A 577 13.12 -20.24 0.11
CA VAL A 577 14.31 -20.09 0.95
C VAL A 577 14.51 -18.61 1.29
N SER A 578 15.10 -18.32 2.45
CA SER A 578 15.56 -16.98 2.79
C SER A 578 17.06 -16.94 3.08
N ILE A 579 17.73 -15.85 2.72
CA ILE A 579 19.19 -15.72 2.81
C ILE A 579 19.54 -14.35 3.38
N ASP A 580 20.41 -14.33 4.39
CA ASP A 580 20.87 -13.13 5.10
C ASP A 580 22.27 -12.71 4.63
N PHE A 581 22.41 -11.43 4.34
CA PHE A 581 23.65 -10.79 3.94
C PHE A 581 23.97 -9.60 4.85
N GLY A 582 25.22 -9.48 5.28
CA GLY A 582 25.76 -8.26 5.87
C GLY A 582 26.33 -7.38 4.76
N VAL A 583 26.08 -6.07 4.83
CA VAL A 583 26.49 -5.10 3.80
C VAL A 583 27.59 -4.18 4.34
N PHE A 584 28.60 -3.94 3.51
CA PHE A 584 29.65 -2.95 3.68
C PHE A 584 29.46 -1.84 2.64
N TYR A 585 29.55 -0.57 3.04
CA TYR A 585 29.56 0.55 2.11
C TYR A 585 30.99 0.97 1.77
#